data_AF-A0A357PR05-F1
#
_entry.id   AF-A0A357PR05-F1
#
_cell.length_a   1.000
_cell.length_b   1.000
_cell.length_c   1.000
_cell.angle_alpha   90.00
_cell.angle_beta   90.00
_cell.angle_gamma   90.00
#
_symmetry.space_group_name_H-M   'P 1'
#
loop_
_entity.id
_entity.type
_entity.pdbx_description
1 polymer ?
#
loop_
_entity_poly.entity_id
_entity_poly.type
_entity_poly.pdbx_seq_one_letter_code
_entity_poly.pdbx_strand_id
1 'polypeptide(L)'
;MIAKKSLNQVSPAATRNNGMGLYLKRVFALMFAAIGVTALASFVTMVTPLIDMMFTETGMSPLYYILLFGGLGLSVWAQARAFSMSPAAAAAILFIYAATLGIVMTPLLLFALYNSPITIIAAFVLAAVMFACMALFGYKTIK
;
A
#
# COMPACT_ATOMS: atom_id res chain seq x y z
N MET A 1 -38.44 -34.75 -29.12
CA MET A 1 -37.76 -34.72 -27.80
C MET A 1 -36.28 -34.33 -27.96
N ILE A 2 -35.94 -33.22 -28.63
CA ILE A 2 -34.53 -32.83 -28.90
C ILE A 2 -34.40 -31.29 -28.90
N ALA A 3 -34.56 -30.65 -27.75
CA ALA A 3 -34.36 -29.18 -27.65
C ALA A 3 -34.05 -28.68 -26.22
N LYS A 4 -33.25 -29.40 -25.43
CA LYS A 4 -32.89 -28.92 -24.08
C LYS A 4 -31.41 -29.07 -23.68
N LYS A 5 -30.50 -29.31 -24.63
CA LYS A 5 -29.08 -29.59 -24.34
C LYS A 5 -28.09 -28.53 -24.83
N SER A 6 -28.49 -27.26 -24.91
CA SER A 6 -27.57 -26.16 -25.28
C SER A 6 -27.41 -25.06 -24.23
N LEU A 7 -28.12 -25.12 -23.09
CA LEU A 7 -28.11 -24.04 -22.09
C LEU A 7 -27.14 -24.24 -20.91
N ASN A 8 -26.20 -25.19 -20.97
CA ASN A 8 -25.35 -25.51 -19.81
C ASN A 8 -23.87 -25.78 -20.16
N GLN A 9 -23.30 -24.99 -21.07
CA GLN A 9 -21.87 -25.06 -21.40
C GLN A 9 -21.20 -23.71 -21.14
N VAL A 10 -21.49 -23.07 -20.00
CA VAL A 10 -20.49 -22.17 -19.41
C VAL A 10 -19.48 -23.08 -18.74
N SER A 11 -18.40 -23.39 -19.46
CA SER A 11 -17.29 -24.18 -18.93
C SER A 11 -16.85 -23.58 -17.58
N PRO A 12 -16.87 -24.34 -16.47
CA PRO A 12 -16.45 -23.85 -15.16
C PRO A 12 -15.00 -23.36 -15.16
N ALA A 13 -14.18 -23.78 -16.14
CA ALA A 13 -12.82 -23.28 -16.36
C ALA A 13 -12.78 -21.84 -16.90
N ALA A 14 -13.73 -21.44 -17.76
CA ALA A 14 -13.81 -20.07 -18.29
C ALA A 14 -14.30 -19.07 -17.22
N THR A 15 -15.21 -19.48 -16.34
CA THR A 15 -15.68 -18.66 -15.21
C THR A 15 -14.62 -18.53 -14.11
N ARG A 16 -13.86 -19.60 -13.81
CA ARG A 16 -12.76 -19.57 -12.81
C ARG A 16 -11.61 -18.64 -13.21
N ASN A 17 -11.25 -18.60 -14.49
CA ASN A 17 -10.11 -17.81 -14.96
C ASN A 17 -10.36 -16.30 -14.85
N ASN A 18 -11.60 -15.86 -15.07
CA ASN A 18 -11.97 -14.44 -15.00
C ASN A 18 -12.04 -13.89 -13.57
N GLY A 19 -12.39 -14.70 -12.57
CA GLY A 19 -12.54 -14.26 -11.18
C GLY A 19 -11.22 -13.89 -10.51
N MET A 20 -10.16 -14.70 -10.70
CA MET A 20 -8.86 -14.48 -10.08
C MET A 20 -8.13 -13.26 -10.67
N GLY A 21 -8.17 -13.10 -12.00
CA GLY A 21 -7.58 -11.93 -12.66
C GLY A 21 -8.25 -10.63 -12.21
N LEU A 22 -9.59 -10.63 -12.07
CA LEU A 22 -10.32 -9.48 -11.57
C LEU A 22 -10.01 -9.19 -10.09
N TYR A 23 -9.88 -10.23 -9.27
CA TYR A 23 -9.47 -10.09 -7.86
C TYR A 23 -8.08 -9.47 -7.73
N LEU A 24 -7.07 -10.03 -8.43
CA LEU A 24 -5.71 -9.50 -8.40
C LEU A 24 -5.63 -8.07 -8.91
N LYS A 25 -6.36 -7.74 -9.97
CA LYS A 25 -6.46 -6.36 -10.47
C LYS A 25 -6.99 -5.39 -9.40
N ARG A 26 -7.99 -5.80 -8.62
CA ARG A 26 -8.54 -4.98 -7.52
C ARG A 26 -7.54 -4.80 -6.38
N VAL A 27 -6.84 -5.88 -6.00
CA VAL A 27 -5.80 -5.81 -4.96
C VAL A 27 -4.67 -4.89 -5.39
N PHE A 28 -4.18 -5.02 -6.63
CA PHE A 28 -3.12 -4.14 -7.14
C PHE A 28 -3.56 -2.69 -7.24
N ALA A 29 -4.79 -2.42 -7.67
CA ALA A 29 -5.34 -1.07 -7.66
C ALA A 29 -5.41 -0.47 -6.24
N LEU A 30 -5.84 -1.27 -5.26
CA LEU A 30 -5.87 -0.86 -3.85
C LEU A 30 -4.47 -0.58 -3.29
N MET A 31 -3.49 -1.42 -3.58
CA MET A 31 -2.10 -1.20 -3.13
C MET A 31 -1.48 0.03 -3.78
N PHE A 32 -1.70 0.23 -5.08
CA PHE A 32 -1.25 1.43 -5.78
C PHE A 32 -1.87 2.70 -5.20
N ALA A 33 -3.18 2.67 -4.89
CA ALA A 33 -3.85 3.78 -4.24
C ALA A 33 -3.26 4.07 -2.85
N ALA A 34 -2.95 3.03 -2.07
CA ALA A 34 -2.33 3.19 -0.75
C ALA A 34 -0.95 3.87 -0.83
N ILE A 35 -0.09 3.42 -1.75
CA ILE A 35 1.22 4.03 -2.00
C ILE A 35 1.05 5.49 -2.46
N GLY A 36 0.06 5.77 -3.30
CA GLY A 36 -0.29 7.13 -3.71
C GLY A 36 -0.70 8.01 -2.53
N VAL A 37 -1.49 7.47 -1.58
CA VAL A 37 -1.83 8.18 -0.34
C VAL A 37 -0.61 8.42 0.53
N THR A 38 0.31 7.47 0.64
CA THR A 38 1.59 7.67 1.35
C THR A 38 2.39 8.81 0.73
N ALA A 39 2.55 8.80 -0.60
CA ALA A 39 3.26 9.86 -1.31
C ALA A 39 2.59 11.24 -1.14
N LEU A 40 1.26 11.28 -1.22
CA LEU A 40 0.49 12.50 -1.00
C LEU A 40 0.64 13.01 0.43
N ALA A 41 0.54 12.12 1.43
CA ALA A 41 0.71 12.48 2.83
C ALA A 41 2.12 13.02 3.10
N SER A 42 3.17 12.37 2.57
CA SER A 42 4.54 12.89 2.68
C SER A 42 4.69 14.27 2.02
N PHE A 43 4.12 14.46 0.83
CA PHE A 43 4.15 15.75 0.15
C PHE A 43 3.44 16.84 0.94
N VAL A 44 2.22 16.56 1.44
CA VAL A 44 1.46 17.49 2.28
C VAL A 44 2.23 17.83 3.55
N THR A 45 2.82 16.86 4.24
CA THR A 45 3.65 17.10 5.43
C THR A 45 4.86 17.98 5.09
N MET A 46 5.48 17.79 3.93
CA MET A 46 6.64 18.57 3.51
C MET A 46 6.33 20.05 3.21
N VAL A 47 5.13 20.34 2.71
CA VAL A 47 4.72 21.72 2.34
C VAL A 47 3.92 22.44 3.42
N THR A 48 3.66 21.79 4.56
CA THR A 48 2.89 22.35 5.69
C THR A 48 3.76 22.45 6.94
N PRO A 49 3.37 23.27 7.95
CA PRO A 49 4.08 23.34 9.22
C PRO A 49 4.00 22.04 10.06
N LEU A 50 3.34 20.99 9.54
CA LEU A 50 3.32 19.67 10.17
C LEU A 50 4.74 19.13 10.35
N ILE A 51 5.66 19.44 9.44
CA ILE A 51 7.05 19.01 9.55
C ILE A 51 7.74 19.63 10.76
N ASP A 52 7.50 20.91 11.05
CA ASP A 52 8.12 21.60 12.18
C ASP A 52 7.66 21.01 13.51
N MET A 53 6.42 20.53 13.58
CA MET A 53 5.89 19.83 14.76
C MET A 53 6.57 18.47 15.01
N MET A 54 7.29 17.92 14.02
CA MET A 54 8.01 16.66 14.16
C MET A 54 9.38 16.84 14.84
N PHE A 55 9.90 18.07 14.92
CA PHE A 55 11.19 18.39 15.51
C PHE A 55 11.04 19.27 16.75
N THR A 56 12.05 19.26 17.60
CA THR A 56 12.24 20.17 18.75
C THR A 56 13.68 20.67 18.75
N GLU A 57 14.01 21.71 19.53
CA GLU A 57 15.36 22.28 19.56
C GLU A 57 16.46 21.28 19.95
N THR A 58 16.09 20.23 20.68
CA THR A 58 17.00 19.17 21.14
C THR A 58 16.94 17.88 20.34
N GLY A 59 16.09 17.77 19.30
CA GLY A 59 15.99 16.56 18.47
C GLY A 59 14.59 16.26 17.94
N MET A 60 14.17 15.00 17.97
CA MET A 60 12.84 14.57 17.50
C MET A 60 11.79 14.87 18.56
N SER A 61 10.64 15.39 18.13
CA SER A 61 9.50 15.66 19.01
C SER A 61 8.93 14.36 19.60
N PRO A 62 8.29 14.42 20.78
CA PRO A 62 7.48 13.32 21.29
C PRO A 62 6.37 12.88 20.32
N LEU A 63 5.82 13.83 19.55
CA LEU A 63 4.80 13.58 18.53
C LEU A 63 5.31 12.62 17.45
N TYR A 64 6.55 12.80 16.98
CA TYR A 64 7.18 11.90 16.01
C TYR A 64 7.23 10.46 16.52
N TYR A 65 7.66 10.25 17.77
CA TYR A 65 7.71 8.91 18.36
C TYR A 65 6.32 8.30 18.52
N ILE A 66 5.32 9.09 18.91
CA ILE A 66 3.92 8.63 18.99
C ILE A 66 3.42 8.20 17.62
N LEU A 67 3.69 8.96 16.55
CA LEU A 67 3.30 8.56 15.20
C LEU A 67 4.07 7.33 14.70
N LEU A 68 5.36 7.23 15.02
CA LEU A 68 6.21 6.10 14.62
C LEU A 68 5.76 4.80 15.30
N PHE A 69 5.66 4.79 16.62
CA PHE A 69 5.18 3.63 17.38
C PHE A 69 3.69 3.39 17.18
N GLY A 70 2.90 4.45 16.97
CA GLY A 70 1.48 4.37 16.63
C GLY A 70 1.25 3.70 15.28
N GLY A 71 2.04 4.06 14.26
CA GLY A 71 2.01 3.40 12.95
C GLY A 71 2.40 1.92 13.05
N LEU A 72 3.47 1.60 13.79
CA LEU A 72 3.86 0.21 14.03
C LEU A 72 2.78 -0.57 14.78
N GLY A 73 2.24 0.00 15.85
CA GLY A 73 1.15 -0.59 16.63
C GLY A 73 -0.09 -0.82 15.79
N LEU A 74 -0.46 0.14 14.93
CA LEU A 74 -1.57 0.01 13.98
C LEU A 74 -1.35 -1.15 13.01
N SER A 75 -0.13 -1.32 12.50
CA SER A 75 0.20 -2.41 11.57
C SER A 75 0.12 -3.80 12.23
N VAL A 76 0.61 -3.93 13.46
CA VAL A 76 0.56 -5.18 14.23
C VAL A 76 -0.89 -5.51 14.58
N TRP A 77 -1.66 -4.51 15.03
CA TRP A 77 -3.07 -4.68 15.35
C TRP A 77 -3.90 -5.06 14.11
N ALA A 78 -3.66 -4.41 12.98
CA ALA A 78 -4.34 -4.72 11.72
C ALA A 78 -4.05 -6.15 11.26
N GLN A 79 -2.80 -6.62 11.40
CA GLN A 79 -2.43 -7.99 11.09
C GLN A 79 -3.10 -9.00 12.04
N ALA A 80 -3.11 -8.73 13.33
CA ALA A 80 -3.75 -9.61 14.33
C ALA A 80 -5.26 -9.77 14.10
N ARG A 81 -5.92 -8.77 13.50
CA ARG A 81 -7.35 -8.78 13.19
C ARG A 81 -7.68 -8.88 11.71
N ALA A 82 -6.70 -9.20 10.85
CA ALA A 82 -6.90 -9.21 9.41
C ALA A 82 -8.04 -10.13 8.95
N PHE A 83 -8.24 -11.26 9.65
CA PHE A 83 -9.28 -12.26 9.31
C PHE A 83 -10.66 -11.97 9.91
N SER A 84 -10.77 -11.04 10.87
CA SER A 84 -12.04 -10.71 11.54
C SER A 84 -12.66 -9.40 11.03
N MET A 85 -11.97 -8.67 10.15
CA MET A 85 -12.44 -7.40 9.60
C MET A 85 -13.23 -7.59 8.30
N SER A 86 -14.22 -6.70 8.10
CA SER A 86 -14.87 -6.59 6.79
C SER A 86 -13.89 -5.99 5.76
N PRO A 87 -14.03 -6.31 4.47
CA PRO A 87 -13.15 -5.78 3.42
C PRO A 87 -13.08 -4.24 3.39
N ALA A 88 -14.21 -3.57 3.66
CA ALA A 88 -14.27 -2.11 3.70
C ALA A 88 -13.50 -1.53 4.90
N ALA A 89 -13.63 -2.14 6.08
CA ALA A 89 -12.90 -1.71 7.27
C ALA A 89 -11.39 -1.92 7.12
N ALA A 90 -10.98 -3.05 6.54
CA ALA A 90 -9.57 -3.33 6.25
C ALA A 90 -8.97 -2.31 5.26
N ALA A 91 -9.70 -1.94 4.20
CA ALA A 91 -9.25 -0.91 3.27
C ALA A 91 -9.11 0.46 3.95
N ALA A 92 -10.07 0.85 4.78
CA ALA A 92 -10.00 2.10 5.54
C ALA A 92 -8.79 2.15 6.47
N ILE A 93 -8.53 1.05 7.22
CA ILE A 93 -7.36 0.97 8.10
C ILE A 93 -6.06 1.08 7.32
N LEU A 94 -6.00 0.47 6.14
CA LEU A 94 -4.85 0.51 5.26
C LEU A 94 -4.58 1.93 4.76
N PHE A 95 -5.60 2.71 4.42
CA PHE A 95 -5.41 4.12 4.04
C PHE A 95 -4.99 4.99 5.22
N ILE A 96 -5.53 4.77 6.42
CA ILE A 96 -5.09 5.47 7.65
C ILE A 96 -3.62 5.16 7.95
N TYR A 97 -3.25 3.88 7.83
CA TYR A 97 -1.87 3.44 8.00
C TYR A 97 -0.95 4.04 6.94
N ALA A 98 -1.36 4.02 5.67
CA ALA A 98 -0.61 4.59 4.56
C ALA A 98 -0.36 6.09 4.73
N ALA A 99 -1.37 6.85 5.19
CA ALA A 99 -1.23 8.27 5.49
C ALA A 99 -0.29 8.51 6.67
N THR A 100 -0.47 7.76 7.77
CA THR A 100 0.41 7.84 8.95
C THR A 100 1.87 7.56 8.59
N LEU A 101 2.12 6.51 7.79
CA LEU A 101 3.47 6.21 7.32
C LEU A 101 4.03 7.31 6.42
N GLY A 102 3.22 7.92 5.56
CA GLY A 102 3.67 9.03 4.71
C GLY A 102 4.18 10.20 5.56
N ILE A 103 3.44 10.56 6.61
CA ILE A 103 3.85 11.61 7.55
C ILE A 103 5.16 11.22 8.24
N VAL A 104 5.22 10.02 8.84
CA VAL A 104 6.40 9.53 9.59
C VAL A 104 7.67 9.45 8.73
N MET A 105 7.55 9.13 7.45
CA MET A 105 8.70 9.01 6.54
C MET A 105 9.23 10.36 6.05
N THR A 106 8.50 11.46 6.22
CA THR A 106 8.86 12.78 5.68
C THR A 106 10.22 13.30 6.17
N PRO A 107 10.58 13.23 7.47
CA PRO A 107 11.92 13.61 7.94
C PRO A 107 13.05 12.85 7.26
N LEU A 108 12.89 11.54 7.06
CA LEU A 108 13.88 10.70 6.38
C LEU A 108 13.98 11.06 4.89
N LEU A 109 12.85 11.37 4.26
CA LEU A 109 12.78 11.76 2.86
C LEU A 109 13.48 13.12 2.64
N LEU A 110 13.26 14.08 3.53
CA LEU A 110 13.98 15.36 3.54
C LEU A 110 15.49 15.15 3.73
N PHE A 111 15.89 14.35 4.71
CA PHE A 111 17.30 14.03 4.92
C PHE A 111 17.94 13.45 3.65
N ALA A 112 17.29 12.50 2.98
CA ALA A 112 17.78 11.92 1.74
C ALA A 112 17.82 12.94 0.58
N LEU A 113 16.84 13.83 0.47
CA LEU A 113 16.81 14.91 -0.52
C LEU A 113 17.97 15.89 -0.35
N TYR A 114 18.26 16.28 0.89
CA TYR A 114 19.35 17.21 1.20
C TYR A 114 20.73 16.61 0.92
N ASN A 115 20.92 15.31 1.19
CA ASN A 115 22.22 14.66 0.98
C ASN A 115 22.44 14.26 -0.49
N SER A 116 21.46 13.61 -1.12
CA SER A 116 21.60 13.09 -2.49
C SER A 116 20.23 12.75 -3.09
N PRO A 117 19.61 13.65 -3.87
CA PRO A 117 18.24 13.45 -4.38
C PRO A 117 18.11 12.24 -5.32
N ILE A 118 19.20 11.83 -5.98
CA ILE A 118 19.22 10.68 -6.87
C ILE A 118 18.92 9.35 -6.14
N THR A 119 19.22 9.29 -4.84
CA THR A 119 19.03 8.07 -4.02
C THR A 119 17.56 7.69 -3.90
N ILE A 120 16.67 8.68 -3.81
CA ILE A 120 15.23 8.46 -3.66
C ILE A 120 14.62 7.95 -4.96
N ILE A 121 14.99 8.57 -6.09
CA ILE A 121 14.54 8.12 -7.41
C ILE A 121 15.03 6.70 -7.68
N ALA A 122 16.30 6.42 -7.39
CA ALA A 122 16.86 5.07 -7.53
C ALA A 122 16.14 4.04 -6.65
N ALA A 123 15.90 4.37 -5.37
CA ALA A 123 15.18 3.48 -4.44
C ALA A 123 13.74 3.21 -4.90
N PHE A 124 13.03 4.24 -5.35
CA PHE A 124 11.66 4.11 -5.86
C PHE A 124 11.60 3.25 -7.13
N VAL A 125 12.47 3.52 -8.10
CA VAL A 125 12.53 2.76 -9.36
C VAL A 125 12.91 1.30 -9.08
N LEU A 126 13.90 1.05 -8.21
CA LEU A 126 14.30 -0.31 -7.85
C LEU A 126 13.17 -1.06 -7.16
N ALA A 127 12.46 -0.43 -6.21
CA ALA A 127 11.32 -1.02 -5.54
C ALA A 127 10.18 -1.33 -6.53
N ALA A 128 9.88 -0.41 -7.46
CA ALA A 128 8.86 -0.62 -8.48
C ALA A 128 9.20 -1.76 -9.43
N VAL A 129 10.47 -1.87 -9.87
CA VAL A 129 10.94 -2.97 -10.72
C VAL A 129 10.86 -4.30 -9.98
N MET A 130 11.32 -4.36 -8.73
CA MET A 130 11.23 -5.58 -7.91
C MET A 130 9.78 -6.01 -7.69
N PHE A 131 8.89 -5.07 -7.37
CA PHE A 131 7.46 -5.33 -7.25
C PHE A 131 6.86 -5.85 -8.56
N ALA A 132 7.20 -5.24 -9.69
CA ALA A 132 6.72 -5.66 -11.01
C ALA A 132 7.22 -7.07 -11.37
N CYS A 133 8.50 -7.37 -11.14
CA CYS A 133 9.07 -8.71 -11.38
C CYS A 133 8.38 -9.78 -10.52
N MET A 134 8.20 -9.51 -9.22
CA MET A 134 7.52 -10.44 -8.31
C MET A 134 6.04 -10.61 -8.64
N ALA A 135 5.36 -9.54 -9.05
CA ALA A 135 3.96 -9.60 -9.48
C ALA A 135 3.82 -10.46 -10.76
N LEU A 136 4.68 -10.25 -11.76
CA LEU A 136 4.71 -11.05 -12.99
C LEU A 136 5.03 -12.53 -12.71
N PHE A 137 5.99 -12.79 -11.82
CA PHE A 137 6.29 -14.14 -11.37
C PHE A 137 5.05 -14.78 -10.72
N GLY A 138 4.42 -14.07 -9.78
CA GLY A 138 3.17 -14.51 -9.14
C GLY A 138 2.08 -14.89 -10.14
N TYR A 139 1.87 -14.12 -11.20
CA TYR A 139 0.90 -14.45 -12.26
C TYR A 139 1.25 -15.73 -13.05
N LYS A 140 2.53 -16.02 -13.25
CA LYS A 140 2.98 -17.18 -14.04
C LYS A 140 3.00 -18.48 -13.23
N THR A 141 3.12 -18.39 -11.91
CA THR A 141 3.19 -19.54 -11.00
C THR A 141 1.81 -20.06 -10.57
N ILE A 142 0.71 -19.37 -10.92
CA ILE A 142 -0.65 -19.90 -10.78
C ILE A 142 -0.85 -20.98 -11.86
N LYS A 143 -0.38 -22.19 -11.56
CA LYS A 143 -0.68 -23.44 -12.26
C LYS A 143 -1.28 -24.42 -11.26
#